data_AF-H3C5J5-F1
#
_entry.id   AF-H3C5J5-F1
#
_cell.length_a   1.000
_cell.length_b   1.000
_cell.length_c   1.000
_cell.angle_alpha   90.00
_cell.angle_beta   90.00
_cell.angle_gamma   90.00
#
_symmetry.space_group_name_H-M   'P 1'
#
loop_
_entity.id
_entity.type
_entity.pdbx_description
1 polymer ?
#
loop_
_entity_poly.entity_id
_entity_poly.type
_entity_poly.pdbx_seq_one_letter_code
_entity_poly.pdbx_strand_id
1 'polypeptide(L)'
;KTTSERIHSSLRVNRGHFVKLLDHFQHNGQLCLVCETLSLDFFHVFKLRKWKPLSLSKIRPIAKQLFMALSDLKRVGILHTDLKPDNIMLVDEKELKMKLMDFGLALLTHEAETGTIMQASALRAPEIMLGLPLFSSTGHVGSRPNPPVFVQPTNYVQLLIVSKCEFTSQKQP
;
A
#
# COMPACT_ATOMS: atom_id res chain seq x y z
N LYS A 1 -8.93 -22.30 1.51
CA LYS A 1 -8.00 -21.28 2.04
C LYS A 1 -8.72 -19.96 2.11
N THR A 2 -8.67 -19.27 3.25
CA THR A 2 -9.28 -17.94 3.40
C THR A 2 -8.56 -16.92 2.49
N THR A 3 -9.21 -15.80 2.17
CA THR A 3 -8.58 -14.71 1.38
C THR A 3 -7.29 -14.22 2.05
N SER A 4 -7.26 -14.13 3.37
CA SER A 4 -6.08 -13.78 4.16
C SER A 4 -4.91 -14.78 3.95
N GLU A 5 -5.15 -16.09 4.00
CA GLU A 5 -4.13 -17.10 3.75
C GLU A 5 -3.54 -17.02 2.33
N ARG A 6 -4.39 -16.73 1.33
CA ARG A 6 -3.96 -16.55 -0.07
C ARG A 6 -3.05 -15.33 -0.20
N ILE A 7 -3.44 -14.21 0.41
CA ILE A 7 -2.66 -12.97 0.43
C ILE A 7 -1.30 -13.22 1.08
N HIS A 8 -1.26 -13.75 2.30
CA HIS A 8 0.00 -14.00 3.00
C HIS A 8 0.91 -15.00 2.26
N SER A 9 0.35 -16.02 1.62
CA SER A 9 1.11 -16.95 0.78
C SER A 9 1.77 -16.25 -0.42
N SER A 10 1.05 -15.34 -1.10
CA SER A 10 1.59 -14.58 -2.23
C SER A 10 2.66 -13.58 -1.79
N LEU A 11 2.49 -12.94 -0.63
CA LEU A 11 3.46 -11.98 -0.08
C LEU A 11 4.78 -12.67 0.32
N ARG A 12 4.74 -13.92 0.80
CA ARG A 12 5.93 -14.70 1.17
C ARG A 12 6.89 -14.94 0.00
N VAL A 13 6.41 -14.91 -1.24
CA VAL A 13 7.23 -15.10 -2.45
C VAL A 13 8.01 -13.81 -2.79
N ASN A 14 7.51 -12.63 -2.42
CA ASN A 14 8.14 -11.34 -2.69
C ASN A 14 9.01 -10.88 -1.50
N ARG A 15 10.32 -11.08 -1.63
CA ARG A 15 11.30 -10.87 -0.57
C ARG A 15 11.79 -9.42 -0.52
N GLY A 16 11.18 -8.59 0.32
CA GLY A 16 11.87 -7.38 0.81
C GLY A 16 10.99 -6.27 1.35
N HIS A 17 9.83 -6.03 0.75
CA HIS A 17 9.02 -4.82 1.02
C HIS A 17 7.74 -5.08 1.81
N PHE A 18 7.49 -6.31 2.25
CA PHE A 18 6.29 -6.67 3.01
C PHE A 18 6.70 -7.26 4.36
N VAL A 19 5.93 -6.96 5.40
CA VAL A 19 6.10 -7.58 6.71
C VAL A 19 5.98 -9.10 6.61
N LYS A 20 6.95 -9.80 7.20
CA LYS A 20 6.98 -11.25 7.24
C LYS A 20 6.07 -11.76 8.34
N LEU A 21 5.01 -12.48 7.95
CA LEU A 21 4.21 -13.28 8.87
C LEU A 21 5.02 -14.53 9.27
N LEU A 22 5.45 -14.56 10.52
CA LEU A 22 6.21 -15.66 11.12
C LEU A 22 5.28 -16.79 11.52
N ASP A 23 4.18 -16.47 12.19
CA ASP A 23 3.22 -17.43 12.70
C ASP A 23 1.81 -16.82 12.85
N HIS A 24 0.81 -17.65 13.13
CA HIS A 24 -0.53 -17.23 13.50
C HIS A 24 -1.17 -18.23 14.45
N PHE A 25 -2.03 -17.76 15.35
CA PHE A 25 -2.76 -18.61 16.27
C PHE A 25 -4.11 -17.99 16.60
N GLN A 26 -5.01 -18.78 17.21
CA GLN A 26 -6.25 -18.27 17.77
C GLN A 26 -6.16 -18.20 19.29
N HIS A 27 -6.59 -17.09 19.87
CA HIS A 27 -6.70 -16.91 21.32
C HIS A 27 -8.02 -16.19 21.63
N ASN A 28 -8.84 -16.78 22.52
CA ASN A 28 -10.16 -16.26 22.88
C ASN A 28 -11.07 -15.94 21.68
N GLY A 29 -11.04 -16.77 20.64
CA GLY A 29 -11.83 -16.56 19.41
C GLY A 29 -11.31 -15.45 18.50
N GLN A 30 -10.17 -14.83 18.81
CA GLN A 30 -9.52 -13.82 17.99
C GLN A 30 -8.33 -14.41 17.25
N LEU A 31 -8.17 -14.05 15.97
CA LEU A 31 -6.98 -14.39 15.19
C LEU A 31 -5.83 -13.47 15.59
N CYS A 32 -4.73 -14.05 16.05
CA CYS A 32 -3.50 -13.36 16.38
C CYS A 32 -2.43 -13.66 15.31
N LEU A 33 -1.79 -12.61 14.80
CA LEU A 33 -0.73 -12.70 13.80
C LEU A 33 0.61 -12.36 14.44
N VAL A 34 1.61 -13.23 14.23
CA VAL A 34 2.99 -13.02 14.70
C VAL A 34 3.84 -12.59 13.51
N CYS A 35 4.36 -11.38 13.57
CA CYS A 35 5.13 -10.76 12.49
C CYS A 35 6.59 -10.53 12.92
N GLU A 36 7.47 -10.31 11.94
CA GLU A 36 8.80 -9.79 12.22
C GLU A 36 8.73 -8.42 12.90
N THR A 37 9.68 -8.14 13.78
CA THR A 37 9.81 -6.84 14.43
C THR A 37 10.38 -5.81 13.45
N LEU A 38 9.78 -4.62 13.43
CA LEU A 38 10.20 -3.47 12.63
C LEU A 38 10.43 -2.27 13.56
N SER A 39 11.02 -1.20 13.03
CA SER A 39 11.27 0.05 13.77
C SER A 39 9.99 0.91 13.79
N LEU A 40 10.11 2.22 13.54
CA LEU A 40 8.99 3.15 13.53
C LEU A 40 8.23 3.12 12.20
N ASP A 41 6.91 3.29 12.28
CA ASP A 41 6.10 3.70 11.13
C ASP A 41 6.30 5.18 10.78
N PHE A 42 5.93 5.55 9.56
CA PHE A 42 6.14 6.90 9.07
C PHE A 42 5.31 7.94 9.82
N PHE A 43 4.13 7.57 10.35
CA PHE A 43 3.34 8.49 11.17
C PHE A 43 4.14 8.91 12.42
N HIS A 44 4.73 7.95 13.13
CA HIS A 44 5.58 8.24 14.29
C HIS A 44 6.86 8.99 13.91
N VAL A 45 7.50 8.66 12.78
CA VAL A 45 8.66 9.43 12.26
C VAL A 45 8.28 10.90 12.06
N PHE A 46 7.14 11.19 11.43
CA PHE A 46 6.70 12.57 11.25
C PHE A 46 6.33 13.24 12.58
N LYS A 47 5.65 12.52 13.48
CA LYS A 47 5.27 13.03 14.80
C LYS A 47 6.48 13.43 15.63
N LEU A 48 7.52 12.59 15.71
CA LEU A 48 8.78 12.89 16.41
C LEU A 48 9.50 14.10 15.81
N ARG A 49 9.36 14.30 14.50
CA ARG A 49 9.91 15.44 13.78
C ARG A 49 8.99 16.66 13.81
N LYS A 50 7.95 16.67 14.65
CA LYS A 50 6.97 17.76 14.77
C LYS A 50 6.34 18.10 13.42
N TRP A 51 6.01 17.08 12.65
CA TRP A 51 5.44 17.16 11.29
C TRP A 51 6.34 17.84 10.26
N LYS A 52 7.64 17.96 10.56
CA LYS A 52 8.60 18.46 9.59
C LYS A 52 8.87 17.41 8.49
N PRO A 53 8.94 17.83 7.23
CA PRO A 53 9.19 17.00 6.05
C PRO A 53 10.54 16.29 6.14
N LEU A 54 10.66 15.12 5.51
CA LEU A 54 11.97 14.51 5.24
C LEU A 54 12.64 15.24 4.07
N SER A 55 13.97 15.27 4.06
CA SER A 55 14.70 15.80 2.90
C SER A 55 14.45 14.92 1.67
N LEU A 56 14.53 15.49 0.47
CA LEU A 56 14.39 14.74 -0.79
C LEU A 56 15.39 13.58 -0.89
N SER A 57 16.59 13.75 -0.34
CA SER A 57 17.61 12.68 -0.26
C SER A 57 17.14 11.46 0.53
N LYS A 58 16.27 11.65 1.54
CA LYS A 58 15.67 10.55 2.32
C LYS A 58 14.38 10.03 1.68
N ILE A 59 13.53 10.92 1.17
CA ILE A 59 12.23 10.52 0.58
C ILE A 59 12.41 9.68 -0.68
N ARG A 60 13.34 10.04 -1.57
CA ARG A 60 13.53 9.34 -2.86
C ARG A 60 13.75 7.82 -2.72
N PRO A 61 14.71 7.32 -1.92
CA PRO A 61 14.93 5.88 -1.77
C PRO A 61 13.74 5.17 -1.11
N ILE A 62 13.03 5.84 -0.20
CA ILE A 62 11.81 5.31 0.43
C ILE A 62 10.69 5.18 -0.60
N ALA A 63 10.41 6.25 -1.36
CA ALA A 63 9.39 6.28 -2.40
C ALA A 63 9.66 5.19 -3.44
N LYS A 64 10.92 5.01 -3.86
CA LYS A 64 11.32 3.94 -4.78
C LYS A 64 10.92 2.55 -4.26
N GLN A 65 11.21 2.25 -2.99
CA GLN A 65 10.84 0.98 -2.37
C GLN A 65 9.32 0.82 -2.27
N LEU A 66 8.59 1.89 -1.93
CA LEU A 66 7.13 1.89 -1.91
C LEU A 66 6.57 1.57 -3.30
N PHE A 67 7.08 2.19 -4.36
CA PHE A 67 6.67 1.90 -5.74
C PHE A 67 6.97 0.46 -6.14
N MET A 68 8.12 -0.09 -5.73
CA MET A 68 8.45 -1.49 -5.95
C MET A 68 7.48 -2.42 -5.22
N ALA A 69 7.16 -2.15 -3.95
CA ALA A 69 6.18 -2.90 -3.18
C ALA A 69 4.80 -2.91 -3.85
N LEU A 70 4.35 -1.75 -4.35
CA LEU A 70 3.04 -1.63 -4.99
C LEU A 70 3.02 -2.29 -6.39
N SER A 71 4.14 -2.24 -7.11
CA SER A 71 4.32 -3.00 -8.36
C SER A 71 4.26 -4.51 -8.10
N ASP A 72 4.85 -4.97 -7.00
CA ASP A 72 4.80 -6.36 -6.57
C ASP A 72 3.38 -6.80 -6.22
N LEU A 73 2.61 -5.99 -5.48
CA LEU A 73 1.18 -6.25 -5.19
C LEU A 73 0.34 -6.33 -6.45
N LYS A 74 0.56 -5.40 -7.40
CA LYS A 74 -0.09 -5.42 -8.71
C LYS A 74 0.18 -6.72 -9.46
N ARG A 75 1.44 -7.19 -9.49
CA ARG A 75 1.83 -8.42 -10.18
C ARG A 75 1.12 -9.65 -9.63
N VAL A 76 0.87 -9.70 -8.32
CA VAL A 76 0.18 -10.82 -7.66
C VAL A 76 -1.34 -10.62 -7.52
N GLY A 77 -1.89 -9.53 -8.06
CA GLY A 77 -3.33 -9.25 -8.05
C GLY A 77 -3.89 -8.97 -6.65
N ILE A 78 -3.13 -8.28 -5.80
CA ILE A 78 -3.55 -7.89 -4.45
C ILE A 78 -3.74 -6.38 -4.37
N LEU A 79 -4.85 -5.95 -3.78
CA LEU A 79 -5.11 -4.58 -3.37
C LEU A 79 -4.90 -4.47 -1.87
N HIS A 80 -4.04 -3.55 -1.41
CA HIS A 80 -3.81 -3.35 0.03
C HIS A 80 -4.98 -2.64 0.72
N THR A 81 -5.63 -1.71 0.03
CA THR A 81 -6.82 -0.96 0.45
C THR A 81 -6.73 -0.13 1.74
N ASP A 82 -5.60 -0.06 2.42
CA ASP A 82 -5.40 0.81 3.60
C ASP A 82 -3.99 1.39 3.63
N LEU A 83 -3.50 1.85 2.48
CA LEU A 83 -2.16 2.42 2.39
C LEU A 83 -2.15 3.83 3.00
N LYS A 84 -1.42 3.97 4.12
CA LYS A 84 -1.26 5.21 4.90
C LYS A 84 0.11 5.22 5.60
N PRO A 85 0.60 6.37 6.11
CA PRO A 85 1.90 6.45 6.78
C PRO A 85 2.08 5.46 7.94
N ASP A 86 1.00 5.15 8.66
CA ASP A 86 0.95 4.20 9.77
C ASP A 86 1.26 2.75 9.32
N ASN A 87 0.99 2.44 8.04
CA ASN A 87 1.18 1.10 7.46
C ASN A 87 2.46 1.00 6.62
N ILE A 88 3.30 2.03 6.64
CA ILE A 88 4.64 2.02 6.06
C ILE A 88 5.62 2.05 7.22
N MET A 89 6.35 0.96 7.43
CA MET A 89 7.31 0.84 8.51
C MET A 89 8.74 0.91 8.01
N LEU A 90 9.64 1.48 8.82
CA LEU A 90 11.07 1.35 8.63
C LEU A 90 11.56 0.03 9.23
N VAL A 91 12.41 -0.68 8.50
CA VAL A 91 13.19 -1.80 9.04
C VAL A 91 14.29 -1.25 9.93
N ASP A 92 14.97 -0.20 9.46
CA ASP A 92 16.02 0.53 10.16
C ASP A 92 16.04 1.98 9.66
N GLU A 93 16.21 2.94 10.57
CA GLU A 93 16.18 4.38 10.25
C GLU A 93 17.39 4.87 9.47
N LYS A 94 18.56 4.22 9.63
CA LYS A 94 19.80 4.60 8.96
C LYS A 94 19.81 4.08 7.53
N GLU A 95 19.36 2.84 7.34
CA GLU A 95 19.32 2.17 6.05
C GLU A 95 18.17 2.66 5.16
N LEU A 96 17.20 3.39 5.71
CA LEU A 96 15.99 3.86 5.03
C LEU A 96 15.24 2.73 4.30
N LYS A 97 15.35 1.50 4.82
CA LYS A 97 14.66 0.32 4.30
C LYS A 97 13.24 0.31 4.84
N MET A 98 12.26 0.12 3.98
CA MET A 98 10.85 0.12 4.36
C MET A 98 10.17 -1.23 4.10
N LYS A 99 9.14 -1.53 4.90
CA LYS A 99 8.18 -2.61 4.65
C LYS A 99 6.73 -2.12 4.84
N LEU A 100 5.84 -2.57 3.97
CA LEU A 100 4.39 -2.41 4.16
C LEU A 100 3.91 -3.42 5.16
N MET A 101 2.99 -2.98 6.01
CA MET A 101 2.32 -3.80 7.00
C MET A 101 0.80 -3.68 6.86
N ASP A 102 0.10 -4.47 7.66
CA ASP A 102 -1.35 -4.43 7.80
C ASP A 102 -2.13 -4.74 6.51
N PHE A 103 -2.19 -6.02 6.20
CA PHE A 103 -3.00 -6.57 5.12
C PHE A 103 -4.39 -6.99 5.59
N GLY A 104 -4.86 -6.51 6.75
CA GLY A 104 -6.15 -6.93 7.34
C GLY A 104 -7.36 -6.57 6.48
N LEU A 105 -7.25 -5.51 5.68
CA LEU A 105 -8.28 -5.07 4.73
C LEU A 105 -7.93 -5.41 3.27
N ALA A 106 -6.80 -6.06 3.04
CA ALA A 106 -6.35 -6.37 1.70
C ALA A 106 -7.29 -7.38 1.03
N LEU A 107 -7.47 -7.24 -0.27
CA LEU A 107 -8.36 -8.08 -1.06
C LEU A 107 -7.77 -8.40 -2.43
N LEU A 108 -8.24 -9.48 -3.03
CA LEU A 108 -7.79 -9.85 -4.37
C LEU A 108 -8.47 -8.96 -5.40
N THR A 109 -7.74 -8.58 -6.43
CA THR A 109 -8.24 -7.64 -7.44
C THR A 109 -9.55 -8.09 -8.09
N HIS A 110 -9.76 -9.41 -8.26
CA HIS A 110 -11.00 -9.97 -8.81
C HIS A 110 -12.17 -10.06 -7.81
N GLU A 111 -11.89 -9.90 -6.51
CA GLU A 111 -12.91 -9.84 -5.45
C GLU A 111 -13.37 -8.38 -5.22
N ALA A 112 -12.75 -7.41 -5.92
CA ALA A 112 -13.05 -6.00 -5.76
C ALA A 112 -14.26 -5.59 -6.61
N GLU A 113 -15.41 -5.36 -5.98
CA GLU A 113 -16.61 -4.92 -6.68
C GLU A 113 -16.64 -3.39 -6.88
N THR A 114 -17.15 -2.94 -8.03
CA THR A 114 -17.39 -1.52 -8.30
C THR A 114 -18.33 -0.94 -7.25
N GLY A 115 -18.02 0.26 -6.73
CA GLY A 115 -18.80 0.88 -5.67
C GLY A 115 -18.41 0.43 -4.25
N THR A 116 -17.51 -0.55 -4.10
CA THR A 116 -16.95 -0.90 -2.79
C THR A 116 -16.20 0.28 -2.18
N ILE A 117 -16.64 0.75 -1.02
CA ILE A 117 -15.93 1.77 -0.27
C ILE A 117 -14.71 1.13 0.38
N MET A 118 -13.53 1.53 -0.07
CA MET A 118 -12.24 1.09 0.48
C MET A 118 -11.28 2.28 0.61
N GLN A 119 -10.06 2.05 1.11
CA GLN A 119 -9.04 3.10 1.37
C GLN A 119 -9.34 3.98 2.59
N ALA A 120 -8.26 4.37 3.26
CA ALA A 120 -8.29 5.41 4.28
C ALA A 120 -8.92 6.68 3.71
N SER A 121 -9.91 7.23 4.40
CA SER A 121 -10.75 8.34 3.93
C SER A 121 -9.94 9.51 3.33
N ALA A 122 -8.88 9.94 4.02
CA ALA A 122 -8.04 11.08 3.61
C ALA A 122 -7.03 10.78 2.47
N LEU A 123 -6.96 9.53 2.02
CA LEU A 123 -6.09 9.05 0.94
C LEU A 123 -6.91 8.32 -0.14
N ARG A 124 -8.24 8.35 -0.06
CA ARG A 124 -9.12 7.64 -0.97
C ARG A 124 -9.08 8.25 -2.36
N ALA A 125 -9.00 7.40 -3.37
CA ALA A 125 -8.97 7.81 -4.75
C ALA A 125 -10.37 8.27 -5.23
N PRO A 126 -10.45 9.24 -6.15
CA PRO A 126 -11.71 9.82 -6.59
C PRO A 126 -12.65 8.81 -7.23
N GLU A 127 -12.13 7.81 -7.97
CA GLU A 127 -12.92 6.73 -8.54
C GLU A 127 -13.63 5.89 -7.47
N ILE A 128 -13.02 5.70 -6.29
CA ILE A 128 -13.69 5.03 -5.16
C ILE A 128 -14.77 5.92 -4.57
N MET A 129 -14.49 7.21 -4.41
CA MET A 129 -15.45 8.17 -3.87
C MET A 129 -16.68 8.32 -4.76
N LEU A 130 -16.48 8.23 -6.08
CA LEU A 130 -17.52 8.35 -7.10
C LEU A 130 -18.18 7.01 -7.46
N GLY A 131 -17.75 5.90 -6.86
CA GLY A 131 -18.28 4.57 -7.16
C GLY A 131 -18.01 4.10 -8.59
N LEU A 132 -16.93 4.60 -9.22
CA LEU A 132 -16.54 4.25 -10.58
C LEU A 132 -15.77 2.93 -10.62
N PRO A 133 -15.75 2.22 -11.77
CA PRO A 133 -14.96 1.01 -11.94
C PRO A 133 -13.47 1.24 -11.62
N LEU A 134 -12.91 0.35 -10.82
CA LEU A 134 -11.49 0.34 -10.44
C LEU A 134 -10.56 0.07 -11.62
N PHE A 135 -11.10 -0.61 -12.62
CA PHE A 135 -10.44 -1.04 -13.83
C PHE A 135 -11.38 -0.75 -14.99
N SER A 136 -10.85 -0.26 -16.11
CA SER A 136 -11.61 -0.18 -17.34
C SER A 136 -11.88 -1.59 -17.85
N SER A 137 -13.14 -2.03 -17.78
CA SER A 137 -13.62 -3.24 -18.45
C SER A 137 -13.61 -2.98 -19.97
N THR A 138 -12.49 -3.27 -20.63
CA THR A 138 -12.53 -3.44 -22.09
C THR A 138 -13.00 -4.86 -22.38
N GLY A 139 -14.29 -4.97 -22.59
CA GLY A 139 -14.90 -6.15 -23.18
C GLY A 139 -16.19 -5.76 -23.86
N HIS A 140 -16.13 -5.40 -25.14
CA HIS A 140 -17.02 -5.89 -26.19
C HIS A 140 -16.28 -5.85 -27.55
N VAL A 141 -16.07 -7.07 -28.06
CA VAL A 141 -15.91 -7.58 -29.44
C VAL A 141 -15.52 -6.60 -30.57
N GLY A 142 -14.36 -6.86 -31.20
CA GLY A 142 -14.19 -6.60 -32.63
C GLY A 142 -13.36 -5.39 -33.05
N SER A 143 -12.17 -5.16 -32.50
CA SER A 143 -11.05 -4.48 -33.20
C SER A 143 -9.80 -4.51 -32.33
N ARG A 144 -8.64 -4.56 -32.98
CA ARG A 144 -7.30 -4.93 -32.44
C ARG A 144 -7.00 -4.34 -31.03
N PRO A 145 -6.44 -5.13 -30.10
CA PRO A 145 -6.21 -4.68 -28.74
C PRO A 145 -5.04 -3.70 -28.69
N ASN A 146 -5.33 -2.43 -28.43
CA ASN A 146 -4.34 -1.55 -27.80
C ASN A 146 -4.05 -2.07 -26.38
N PRO A 147 -2.80 -2.08 -25.91
CA PRO A 147 -2.50 -2.57 -24.57
C PRO A 147 -3.25 -1.72 -23.53
N PRO A 148 -3.95 -2.34 -22.57
CA PRO A 148 -4.80 -1.63 -21.61
C PRO A 148 -3.96 -0.68 -20.75
N VAL A 149 -4.33 0.60 -20.74
CA VAL A 149 -3.77 1.59 -19.82
C VAL A 149 -4.29 1.26 -18.42
N PHE A 150 -3.44 0.60 -17.65
CA PHE A 150 -3.73 0.10 -16.32
C PHE A 150 -3.70 1.25 -15.31
N VAL A 151 -4.84 1.90 -15.07
CA VAL A 151 -4.95 2.89 -13.98
C VAL A 151 -5.36 2.13 -12.73
N GLN A 152 -4.39 1.71 -11.91
CA GLN A 152 -4.75 1.28 -10.56
C GLN A 152 -5.07 2.49 -9.68
N PRO A 153 -6.00 2.36 -8.73
CA PRO A 153 -6.18 3.33 -7.66
C PRO A 153 -4.90 3.61 -6.86
N THR A 154 -3.93 2.67 -6.87
CA THR A 154 -2.63 2.84 -6.21
C THR A 154 -1.82 4.00 -6.79
N ASN A 155 -1.95 4.38 -8.07
CA ASN A 155 -1.17 5.50 -8.62
C ASN A 155 -1.55 6.84 -7.98
N TYR A 156 -2.84 7.04 -7.67
CA TYR A 156 -3.32 8.27 -7.02
C TYR A 156 -2.90 8.30 -5.55
N VAL A 157 -3.05 7.17 -4.85
CA VAL A 157 -2.62 7.03 -3.45
C VAL A 157 -1.10 7.19 -3.31
N GLN A 158 -0.32 6.64 -4.25
CA GLN A 158 1.13 6.83 -4.34
C GLN A 158 1.49 8.32 -4.47
N LEU A 159 0.87 9.01 -5.43
CA LEU A 159 1.13 10.42 -5.69
C LEU A 159 0.74 11.27 -4.48
N LEU A 160 -0.37 10.95 -3.81
CA LEU A 160 -0.81 11.62 -2.59
C LEU A 160 0.14 11.40 -1.41
N ILE A 161 0.65 10.17 -1.22
CA ILE A 161 1.59 9.86 -0.14
C ILE A 161 2.91 10.60 -0.37
N VAL A 162 3.47 10.52 -1.58
CA VAL A 162 4.71 11.24 -1.93
C VAL A 162 4.48 12.75 -1.86
N SER A 163 3.37 13.26 -2.41
CA SER A 163 3.06 14.69 -2.36
C SER A 163 2.85 15.17 -0.93
N LYS A 164 2.17 14.44 -0.03
CA LYS A 164 2.07 14.86 1.39
C LYS A 164 3.43 14.85 2.09
N CYS A 165 4.32 13.93 1.71
CA CYS A 165 5.69 13.89 2.22
C CYS A 165 6.54 15.07 1.70
N GLU A 166 6.31 15.54 0.46
CA GLU A 166 7.07 16.62 -0.18
C GLU A 166 6.49 18.03 0.06
N PHE A 167 5.17 18.19 0.09
CA PHE A 167 4.47 19.48 0.19
C PHE A 167 4.66 20.15 1.56
N THR A 168 5.00 19.36 2.59
CA THR A 168 5.46 19.89 3.88
C THR A 168 6.88 20.48 3.82
N SER A 169 7.61 20.28 2.71
CA SER A 169 8.99 20.75 2.48
C SER A 169 9.12 22.04 1.69
N GLN A 170 8.06 22.51 1.03
CA GLN A 170 8.07 23.74 0.25
C GLN A 170 7.48 24.96 0.97
N LYS A 171 7.08 24.82 2.24
CA LYS A 171 6.81 25.96 3.14
C LYS A 171 8.00 26.17 4.07
N GLN A 172 9.09 26.73 3.56
CA GLN A 172 10.02 27.49 4.39
C GLN A 172 9.85 28.98 4.04
N PRO A 173 9.76 29.88 5.03
CA PRO A 173 9.86 31.33 4.80
C PRO A 173 11.25 31.72 4.31
#